data_AF-A0A1X7SUJ3-F1
#
_entry.id   AF-A0A1X7SUJ3-F1
#
_cell.length_a   1.000
_cell.length_b   1.000
_cell.length_c   1.000
_cell.angle_alpha   90.00
_cell.angle_beta   90.00
_cell.angle_gamma   90.00
#
_symmetry.space_group_name_H-M   'P 1'
#
loop_
_entity.id
_entity.type
_entity.pdbx_description
1 polymer ?
#
loop_
_entity_poly.entity_id
_entity_poly.type
_entity_poly.pdbx_seq_one_letter_code
_entity_poly.pdbx_strand_id
1 'polypeptide(L)'
;IAIESSPTFSPSFWMSSVNFLSLSSEEVKRLSVKRLTNPTTFDDLLHPNNGGLYDQALGPTEPHELCLTCGLNYIHCPGHITLPLPVFHPIFFMDFYQILQSSCLSCHRLGATPIKCTIFK
;
A
#
# COMPACT_ATOMS: atom_id res chain seq x y z
N ILE A 1 -32.05 19.13 -2.87
CA ILE A 1 -31.23 19.77 -3.92
C ILE A 1 -31.16 18.77 -5.06
N ALA A 2 -31.98 19.01 -6.09
CA ALA A 2 -32.01 18.16 -7.27
C ALA A 2 -30.71 18.36 -8.06
N ILE A 3 -30.15 17.26 -8.57
CA ILE A 3 -29.14 17.29 -9.61
C ILE A 3 -29.78 16.59 -10.80
N GLU A 4 -30.29 17.38 -11.74
CA GLU A 4 -30.57 16.91 -13.09
C GLU A 4 -29.26 16.89 -13.88
N SER A 5 -28.95 15.78 -14.56
CA SER A 5 -28.11 15.79 -15.77
C SER A 5 -28.18 14.44 -16.51
N SER A 6 -28.97 14.43 -17.60
CA SER A 6 -28.70 13.75 -18.89
C SER A 6 -28.68 12.20 -18.99
N PRO A 7 -29.12 11.62 -20.14
CA PRO A 7 -29.39 10.19 -20.26
C PRO A 7 -28.17 9.35 -20.71
N THR A 8 -28.19 8.06 -20.32
CA THR A 8 -27.39 6.92 -20.85
C THR A 8 -25.96 6.68 -20.32
N PHE A 9 -25.80 6.38 -19.04
CA PHE A 9 -24.83 5.35 -18.65
C PHE A 9 -25.31 4.61 -17.40
N SER A 10 -26.11 3.56 -17.59
CA SER A 10 -26.36 2.61 -16.51
C SER A 10 -25.12 1.73 -16.40
N PRO A 11 -24.37 1.74 -15.28
CA PRO A 11 -23.30 0.78 -15.10
C PRO A 11 -23.90 -0.62 -15.14
N SER A 12 -23.43 -1.46 -16.07
CA SER A 12 -23.90 -2.85 -16.24
C SER A 12 -23.53 -3.73 -15.04
N PHE A 13 -22.60 -3.28 -14.21
CA PHE A 13 -22.14 -3.96 -13.02
C PHE A 13 -22.35 -3.10 -11.78
N TRP A 14 -23.12 -3.64 -10.83
CA TRP A 14 -23.19 -3.14 -9.47
C TRP A 14 -22.27 -3.98 -8.60
N MET A 15 -21.55 -3.34 -7.67
CA MET A 15 -20.65 -4.03 -6.76
C MET A 15 -21.46 -4.92 -5.80
N SER A 16 -21.33 -6.23 -5.91
CA SER A 16 -22.11 -7.19 -5.11
C SER A 16 -21.52 -7.45 -3.73
N SER A 17 -20.21 -7.34 -3.58
CA SER A 17 -19.50 -7.56 -2.31
C SER A 17 -18.12 -6.90 -2.30
N VAL A 18 -17.57 -6.72 -1.10
CA VAL A 18 -16.21 -6.22 -0.85
C VAL A 18 -15.50 -7.21 0.05
N ASN A 19 -14.28 -7.62 -0.33
CA ASN A 19 -13.43 -8.48 0.48
C ASN A 19 -12.26 -7.67 1.04
N PHE A 20 -12.04 -7.78 2.35
CA PHE A 20 -10.89 -7.15 3.00
C PHE A 20 -9.76 -8.16 3.08
N LEU A 21 -8.66 -7.85 2.40
CA LEU A 21 -7.46 -8.69 2.36
C LEU A 21 -6.24 -7.82 2.64
N SER A 22 -5.22 -8.44 3.21
CA SER A 22 -3.90 -7.81 3.28
C SER A 22 -3.18 -7.97 1.94
N LEU A 23 -2.38 -6.97 1.56
CA LEU A 23 -1.55 -7.05 0.37
C LEU A 23 -0.44 -8.09 0.57
N SER A 24 -0.27 -8.97 -0.40
CA SER A 24 0.84 -9.93 -0.41
C SER A 24 2.17 -9.23 -0.63
N SER A 25 3.27 -9.90 -0.26
CA SER A 25 4.63 -9.35 -0.45
C SER A 25 4.91 -9.03 -1.93
N GLU A 26 4.44 -9.86 -2.85
CA GLU A 26 4.57 -9.65 -4.30
C GLU A 26 3.75 -8.44 -4.77
N GLU A 27 2.54 -8.23 -4.25
CA GLU A 27 1.74 -7.06 -4.58
C GLU A 27 2.36 -5.77 -4.07
N VAL A 28 2.86 -5.79 -2.82
CA VAL A 28 3.59 -4.64 -2.24
C VAL A 28 4.84 -4.32 -3.06
N LYS A 29 5.61 -5.34 -3.48
CA LYS A 29 6.79 -5.14 -4.35
C LYS A 29 6.41 -4.59 -5.71
N ARG A 30 5.30 -5.04 -6.31
CA ARG A 30 4.83 -4.52 -7.60
C ARG A 30 4.37 -3.06 -7.51
N LEU A 31 3.83 -2.64 -6.36
CA LEU A 31 3.48 -1.24 -6.08
C LEU A 31 4.71 -0.38 -5.77
N SER A 32 5.83 -1.02 -5.40
CA SER A 32 7.06 -0.38 -4.98
C SER A 32 8.08 -0.30 -6.12
N VAL A 33 8.16 0.85 -6.76
CA VAL A 33 8.90 1.00 -8.02
C VAL A 33 10.30 1.61 -7.87
N LYS A 34 10.59 2.32 -6.76
CA LYS A 34 11.88 3.01 -6.59
C LYS A 34 12.23 3.25 -5.13
N ARG A 35 13.41 2.82 -4.69
CA ARG A 35 13.93 3.05 -3.33
C ARG A 35 14.25 4.52 -3.08
N LEU A 36 13.74 5.07 -1.97
CA LEU A 36 14.14 6.38 -1.44
C LEU A 36 15.59 6.33 -0.92
N THR A 37 16.40 7.28 -1.37
CA THR A 37 17.83 7.38 -1.03
C THR A 37 18.19 8.72 -0.40
N ASN A 38 17.43 9.77 -0.67
CA ASN A 38 17.67 11.12 -0.18
C ASN A 38 16.68 11.47 0.94
N PRO A 39 17.15 11.77 2.17
CA PRO A 39 16.26 12.21 3.24
C PRO A 39 15.73 13.65 3.02
N THR A 40 16.37 14.44 2.18
CA THR A 40 15.97 15.82 1.88
C THR A 40 14.99 15.85 0.72
N THR A 41 13.78 16.33 1.00
CA THR A 41 12.68 16.27 0.04
C THR A 41 12.75 17.32 -1.06
N PHE A 42 13.08 18.57 -0.71
CA PHE A 42 13.14 19.70 -1.65
C PHE A 42 14.54 20.30 -1.68
N ASP A 43 14.94 20.86 -2.82
CA ASP A 43 16.13 21.70 -2.92
C ASP A 43 15.84 23.14 -2.43
N ASP A 44 16.87 23.99 -2.45
CA ASP A 44 16.76 25.40 -2.05
C ASP A 44 15.80 26.21 -2.95
N LEU A 45 15.43 25.69 -4.12
CA LEU A 45 14.47 26.27 -5.06
C LEU A 45 13.06 25.66 -4.92
N LEU A 46 12.83 24.81 -3.93
CA LEU A 46 11.57 24.08 -3.67
C LEU A 46 11.19 23.04 -4.75
N HIS A 47 12.13 22.60 -5.59
CA HIS A 47 11.90 21.49 -6.49
C HIS A 47 12.08 20.15 -5.77
N PRO A 48 11.30 19.12 -6.11
CA PRO A 48 11.46 17.80 -5.53
C PRO A 48 12.82 17.20 -5.91
N ASN A 49 13.58 16.77 -4.90
CA ASN A 49 14.85 16.11 -5.12
C ASN A 49 14.66 14.70 -5.67
N ASN A 50 15.54 14.32 -6.60
CA ASN A 50 15.66 12.94 -7.04
C ASN A 50 16.03 12.03 -5.86
N GLY A 51 15.28 10.93 -5.70
CA GLY A 51 15.42 9.99 -4.59
C GLY A 51 14.83 10.45 -3.27
N GLY A 52 14.17 11.62 -3.23
CA GLY A 52 13.42 12.15 -2.09
C GLY A 52 11.94 11.73 -2.10
N LEU A 53 11.20 12.12 -1.07
CA LEU A 53 9.80 11.68 -0.89
C LEU A 53 8.85 12.11 -2.01
N TYR A 54 9.08 13.28 -2.63
CA TYR A 54 8.29 13.80 -3.77
C TYR A 54 8.93 13.52 -5.13
N ASP A 55 9.77 12.49 -5.24
CA ASP A 55 10.34 12.05 -6.51
C ASP A 55 9.22 11.71 -7.52
N GLN A 56 9.32 12.24 -8.74
CA GLN A 56 8.33 12.05 -9.82
C GLN A 56 8.09 10.57 -10.18
N ALA A 57 9.02 9.67 -9.84
CA ALA A 57 8.81 8.22 -9.98
C ALA A 57 7.77 7.65 -8.99
N LEU A 58 7.54 8.30 -7.86
CA LEU A 58 6.50 7.94 -6.89
C LEU A 58 5.12 8.50 -7.28
N GLY A 59 5.13 9.53 -8.12
CA GLY A 59 3.94 10.16 -8.68
C GLY A 59 4.23 11.63 -8.99
N PRO A 60 3.52 12.22 -9.96
CA PRO A 60 3.61 13.65 -10.20
C PRO A 60 2.97 14.39 -9.02
N THR A 61 3.53 15.54 -8.64
CA THR A 61 2.91 16.41 -7.63
C THR A 61 2.07 17.49 -8.31
N GLU A 62 2.51 17.94 -9.48
CA GLU A 62 1.84 18.99 -10.24
C GLU A 62 1.06 18.44 -11.46
N PRO A 63 -0.03 19.10 -11.90
CA PRO A 63 -0.86 18.62 -13.01
C PRO A 63 -0.14 18.51 -14.36
N HIS A 64 0.95 19.26 -14.52
CA HIS A 64 1.71 19.35 -15.78
C HIS A 64 2.85 18.32 -15.84
N GLU A 65 3.11 17.65 -14.72
CA GLU A 65 4.14 16.62 -14.62
C GLU A 65 3.56 15.25 -14.95
N LEU A 66 4.43 14.38 -15.47
CA LEU A 66 4.11 12.99 -15.75
C LEU A 66 4.87 12.10 -14.78
N CYS A 67 4.24 11.03 -14.32
CA CYS A 67 4.92 10.04 -13.51
C CYS A 67 6.04 9.37 -14.32
N LEU A 68 7.26 9.31 -13.78
CA LEU A 68 8.37 8.61 -14.44
C LEU A 68 8.20 7.09 -14.47
N THR A 69 7.28 6.55 -13.66
CA THR A 69 6.99 5.12 -13.57
C THR A 69 5.88 4.68 -14.51
N CYS A 70 4.70 5.31 -14.42
CA CYS A 70 3.53 4.90 -15.21
C CYS A 70 3.27 5.79 -16.43
N GLY A 71 3.96 6.92 -16.58
CA GLY A 71 3.75 7.88 -17.67
C GLY A 71 2.40 8.60 -17.63
N LEU A 72 1.61 8.40 -16.57
CA LEU A 72 0.30 9.02 -16.39
C LEU A 72 0.43 10.38 -15.68
N ASN A 73 -0.54 11.26 -15.92
CA ASN A 73 -0.65 12.55 -15.25
C ASN A 73 -1.16 12.40 -13.80
N TYR A 74 -1.18 13.51 -13.06
CA TYR A 74 -1.63 13.58 -11.66
C TYR A 74 -3.02 12.97 -11.40
N ILE A 75 -3.94 13.06 -12.36
CA ILE A 75 -5.33 12.60 -12.19
C ILE A 75 -5.43 11.08 -12.34
N HIS A 76 -4.64 10.48 -13.22
CA HIS A 76 -4.76 9.06 -13.57
C HIS A 76 -3.68 8.19 -12.91
N CYS A 77 -2.68 8.79 -12.27
CA CYS A 77 -1.64 8.06 -11.58
C CYS A 77 -2.18 7.45 -10.27
N PRO A 78 -2.08 6.12 -10.06
CA PRO A 78 -2.51 5.48 -8.81
C PRO A 78 -1.55 5.75 -7.63
N GLY A 79 -0.40 6.39 -7.89
CA GLY A 79 0.68 6.56 -6.92
C GLY A 79 1.52 5.30 -6.75
N HIS A 80 2.80 5.49 -6.48
CA HIS A 80 3.76 4.42 -6.24
C HIS A 80 4.49 4.74 -4.93
N ILE A 81 4.62 3.76 -4.04
CA ILE A 81 5.27 3.96 -2.74
C ILE A 81 6.29 2.86 -2.51
N THR A 82 7.48 3.25 -2.04
CA THR A 82 8.53 2.30 -1.71
C THR A 82 9.03 2.55 -0.31
N LEU A 83 8.94 1.51 0.51
CA LEU A 83 9.57 1.49 1.81
C LEU A 83 10.97 0.88 1.65
N PRO A 84 12.04 1.51 2.16
CA PRO A 84 13.39 0.98 2.05
C PRO A 84 13.59 -0.31 2.86
N LEU A 85 12.69 -0.55 3.82
CA LEU A 85 12.69 -1.70 4.73
C LEU A 85 11.26 -2.20 4.94
N PRO A 86 11.05 -3.50 5.18
CA PRO A 86 9.77 -4.00 5.62
C PRO A 86 9.44 -3.39 6.99
N VAL A 87 8.29 -2.73 7.09
CA VAL A 87 7.80 -2.13 8.34
C VAL A 87 6.54 -2.89 8.77
N PHE A 88 6.44 -3.20 10.06
CA PHE A 88 5.23 -3.82 10.60
C PHE A 88 4.05 -2.85 10.49
N HIS A 89 2.89 -3.38 10.06
CA HIS A 89 1.68 -2.58 10.07
C HIS A 89 1.18 -2.42 11.53
N PRO A 90 1.06 -1.19 12.07
CA PRO A 90 0.74 -0.99 13.48
C PRO A 90 -0.58 -1.64 13.94
N ILE A 91 -1.56 -1.74 13.03
CA ILE A 91 -2.87 -2.34 13.33
C ILE A 91 -2.74 -3.84 13.63
N PHE A 92 -1.89 -4.56 12.87
CA PHE A 92 -1.69 -6.00 13.04
C PHE A 92 -0.60 -6.36 14.07
N PHE A 93 0.08 -5.35 14.63
CA PHE A 93 1.21 -5.58 15.53
C PHE A 93 0.80 -6.33 16.81
N MET A 94 -0.38 -6.02 17.36
CA MET A 94 -0.86 -6.68 18.58
C MET A 94 -1.19 -8.15 18.35
N ASP A 95 -1.80 -8.49 17.23
CA ASP A 95 -2.11 -9.86 16.86
C ASP A 95 -0.82 -10.65 16.59
N PHE A 96 0.11 -10.05 15.84
CA PHE A 96 1.42 -10.63 15.58
C PHE A 96 2.19 -10.91 16.88
N TYR A 97 2.18 -9.96 17.82
CA TYR A 97 2.85 -10.11 19.10
C TYR A 97 2.27 -11.27 19.93
N GLN A 98 0.94 -11.43 19.93
CA GLN A 98 0.28 -12.57 20.60
C GLN A 98 0.65 -13.91 19.97
N ILE A 99 0.72 -13.97 18.63
CA ILE A 99 1.17 -15.18 17.91
C ILE A 99 2.62 -15.49 18.27
N LEU A 100 3.49 -14.48 18.30
CA LEU A 100 4.89 -14.65 18.65
C LEU A 100 5.07 -15.16 20.08
N GLN A 101 4.36 -14.57 21.05
CA GLN A 101 4.37 -15.02 22.45
C GLN A 101 3.86 -16.46 22.62
N SER A 102 2.87 -16.85 21.82
CA SER A 102 2.32 -18.20 21.84
C SER A 102 3.11 -19.19 20.99
N SER A 103 4.20 -18.78 20.34
CA SER A 103 5.05 -19.63 19.50
C SER A 103 6.35 -20.01 20.21
N CYS A 104 6.78 -21.25 20.06
CA CYS A 104 8.11 -21.69 20.50
C CYS A 104 9.13 -21.46 19.38
N LEU A 105 10.11 -20.58 19.59
CA LEU A 105 11.14 -20.25 18.59
C LEU A 105 12.09 -21.42 18.27
N SER A 106 12.16 -22.44 19.12
CA SER A 106 13.02 -23.61 18.89
C SER A 106 12.35 -24.71 18.06
N CYS A 107 11.03 -24.88 18.17
CA CYS A 107 10.30 -25.94 17.46
C CYS A 107 9.25 -25.44 16.46
N HIS A 108 9.10 -24.11 16.34
CA HIS A 108 8.17 -23.41 15.45
C HIS A 108 6.71 -23.86 15.59
N ARG A 109 6.34 -24.37 16.77
CA ARG A 109 4.96 -24.75 17.10
C ARG A 109 4.35 -23.74 18.05
N LEU A 110 3.04 -23.56 17.92
CA LEU A 110 2.26 -22.83 18.92
C LEU A 110 2.20 -23.67 20.20
N GLY A 111 2.35 -23.02 21.36
CA GLY A 111 2.26 -23.60 22.69
C GLY A 111 0.82 -23.93 23.11
N ALA A 112 -0.16 -23.69 22.24
CA ALA A 112 -1.52 -24.19 22.42
C ALA A 112 -1.57 -25.70 22.18
N THR A 113 -2.45 -26.40 22.90
CA THR A 113 -2.71 -27.81 22.63
C THR A 113 -3.24 -27.98 21.20
N PRO A 114 -2.85 -29.05 20.47
CA PRO A 114 -3.21 -29.23 19.05
C PRO A 114 -4.72 -29.13 18.78
N ILE A 115 -5.53 -29.51 19.76
CA ILE A 115 -7.01 -29.50 19.71
C ILE A 115 -7.58 -28.08 19.64
N LYS A 116 -6.95 -27.09 20.29
CA LYS A 116 -7.41 -25.68 20.26
C LYS A 116 -7.06 -24.98 18.94
N CYS A 117 -5.95 -25.34 18.29
CA CYS A 117 -5.53 -24.73 17.03
C CYS A 117 -6.41 -25.12 15.84
N THR A 118 -7.01 -26.32 15.84
CA THR A 118 -7.86 -26.80 14.73
C THR A 118 -9.20 -26.07 14.63
N ILE A 119 -9.67 -25.44 15.71
CA ILE A 119 -10.99 -24.80 15.80
C ILE A 119 -10.99 -23.38 15.17
N PHE A 120 -9.83 -22.75 14.98
CA PHE A 120 -9.69 -21.40 14.41
C PHE A 120 -9.52 -21.38 12.88
N LYS A 121 -9.96 -22.44 12.19
CA LYS A 121 -9.87 -22.56 10.73
C LYS A 121 -11.19 -22.26 10.06
#